data_AF-M9SGQ9-F1
#
_entry.id   AF-M9SGQ9-F1
#
_cell.length_a   1.000
_cell.length_b   1.000
_cell.length_c   1.000
_cell.angle_alpha   90.00
_cell.angle_beta   90.00
_cell.angle_gamma   90.00
#
_symmetry.space_group_name_H-M   'P 1'
#
loop_
_entity.id
_entity.type
_entity.pdbx_description
1 polymer ?
#
loop_
_entity_poly.entity_id
_entity_poly.type
_entity_poly.pdbx_seq_one_letter_code
_entity_poly.pdbx_strand_id
1 'polypeptide(L)' 'MDFTAVMGNDVEYYQVAMTILSEETKKREFGSLEAIRDNFPKTVLTMDRFNLGNFGGIRVVNVIDWMLGR' A
#
# COMPACT_ATOMS: atom_id res chain seq x y z
N MET A 1 -0.14 4.49 -8.18
CA MET A 1 -1.33 4.56 -7.34
C MET A 1 -2.49 3.95 -8.11
N ASP A 2 -3.14 2.92 -7.56
CA ASP A 2 -4.18 2.16 -8.27
C ASP A 2 -5.60 2.59 -7.91
N PHE A 3 -5.91 2.80 -6.62
CA PHE A 3 -7.24 3.25 -6.20
C PHE A 3 -7.25 4.07 -4.92
N THR A 4 -8.18 5.04 -4.87
CA THR A 4 -8.44 5.91 -3.72
C THR A 4 -9.75 5.50 -3.07
N ALA A 5 -9.77 5.30 -1.76
CA ALA A 5 -11.00 5.21 -1.00
C ALA A 5 -11.32 6.58 -0.38
N VAL A 6 -12.58 7.00 -0.42
CA VAL A 6 -13.03 8.28 0.14
C VAL A 6 -14.30 8.05 0.95
N MET A 7 -14.31 8.52 2.19
CA MET A 7 -15.46 8.52 3.08
C MET A 7 -15.59 9.89 3.75
N GLY A 8 -16.46 10.74 3.20
CA GLY A 8 -16.56 12.13 3.66
C GLY A 8 -15.23 12.87 3.43
N ASN A 9 -14.59 13.28 4.52
CA ASN A 9 -13.28 13.95 4.48
C ASN A 9 -12.09 12.98 4.66
N ASP A 10 -12.36 11.70 4.92
CA ASP A 10 -11.32 10.70 5.03
C ASP A 10 -10.94 10.19 3.64
N VAL A 11 -9.64 10.16 3.38
CA VAL A 11 -9.06 9.69 2.12
C VAL A 11 -8.02 8.63 2.46
N GLU A 12 -7.98 7.55 1.69
CA GLU A 12 -6.96 6.51 1.80
C GLU A 12 -6.47 6.09 0.42
N TYR A 13 -5.16 5.87 0.31
CA TYR A 13 -4.49 5.56 -0.94
C TYR A 13 -4.00 4.11 -0.96
N TYR A 14 -4.24 3.43 -2.09
CA TYR A 14 -3.87 2.04 -2.25
C TYR A 14 -3.07 1.80 -3.52
N GLN A 15 -2.06 0.94 -3.38
CA GLN A 15 -1.30 0.32 -4.47
C GLN A 15 -1.41 -1.19 -4.33
N VAL A 16 -1.52 -1.93 -5.43
CA VAL A 16 -1.66 -3.38 -5.44
C VAL A 16 -0.54 -4.01 -6.25
N ALA A 17 0.09 -5.03 -5.70
CA ALA A 17 1.09 -5.81 -6.41
C ALA A 17 0.95 -7.31 -6.11
N MET A 18 1.37 -8.16 -7.04
CA MET A 18 1.49 -9.58 -6.75
C MET A 18 2.63 -9.85 -5.75
N THR A 19 3.75 -9.15 -5.91
CA THR A 19 4.90 -9.24 -4.99
C THR A 19 5.69 -7.93 -4.99
N ILE A 20 6.34 -7.61 -3.88
CA ILE A 20 7.25 -6.47 -3.70
C ILE A 20 8.69 -6.92 -3.42
N LEU A 21 9.02 -8.18 -3.68
CA LEU A 21 10.34 -8.75 -3.37
C LEU A 21 11.46 -8.20 -4.24
N SER A 22 11.16 -7.77 -5.47
CA SER A 22 12.15 -7.12 -6.31
C SER A 22 12.26 -5.63 -5.97
N GLU A 23 13.48 -5.13 -5.84
CA GLU A 23 13.76 -3.72 -5.56
C GLU A 23 13.15 -2.77 -6.60
N GLU A 24 13.09 -3.21 -7.87
CA GLU A 24 12.44 -2.44 -8.93
C GLU A 24 10.94 -2.30 -8.70
N THR A 25 10.25 -3.41 -8.40
CA THR A 25 8.82 -3.37 -8.12
C THR A 25 8.56 -2.56 -6.87
N LYS A 26 9.34 -2.77 -5.81
CA LYS A 26 9.24 -1.99 -4.58
C LYS A 26 9.38 -0.48 -4.86
N LYS A 27 10.40 -0.05 -5.59
CA LYS A 27 10.56 1.38 -5.95
C LYS A 27 9.36 1.94 -6.72
N ARG A 28 8.81 1.17 -7.67
CA ARG A 28 7.64 1.60 -8.45
C ARG A 28 6.39 1.73 -7.59
N GLU A 29 6.10 0.72 -6.78
CA GLU A 29 4.88 0.69 -5.96
C GLU A 29 4.93 1.78 -4.88
N PHE A 30 6.06 1.90 -4.17
CA PHE A 30 6.25 2.89 -3.10
C PHE A 30 6.38 4.31 -3.63
N GLY A 31 7.16 4.51 -4.70
CA GLY A 31 7.40 5.85 -5.24
C GLY A 31 6.11 6.56 -5.68
N SER A 32 5.10 5.80 -6.13
CA SER A 32 3.81 6.37 -6.49
C SER A 32 3.02 6.90 -5.28
N LEU A 33 3.19 6.31 -4.10
CA LEU A 33 2.55 6.73 -2.86
C LEU A 33 3.38 7.82 -2.14
N GLU A 34 4.70 7.74 -2.18
CA GLU A 34 5.61 8.75 -1.63
C GLU A 34 5.51 10.10 -2.33
N ALA A 35 5.13 10.10 -3.62
CA ALA A 35 4.90 11.33 -4.38
C ALA A 35 3.69 12.16 -3.87
N ILE A 36 2.78 11.53 -3.10
CA ILE A 36 1.58 12.18 -2.55
C ILE A 36 1.96 12.90 -1.26
N ARG A 37 1.95 14.24 -1.29
CA ARG A 37 2.49 15.13 -0.24
C ARG A 37 1.52 15.47 0.89
N ASP A 38 0.57 14.59 1.19
CA ASP A 38 -0.34 14.71 2.33
C ASP A 38 -0.05 13.65 3.40
N ASN A 39 -0.82 13.71 4.48
CA ASN A 39 -0.70 12.80 5.61
C ASN A 39 -1.82 11.74 5.67
N PHE A 40 -2.59 11.57 4.60
CA PHE A 40 -3.61 10.53 4.57
C PHE A 40 -2.97 9.14 4.53
N PRO A 41 -3.65 8.10 5.07
CA PRO A 41 -3.14 6.74 5.07
C PRO A 41 -2.80 6.22 3.68
N LYS A 42 -1.67 5.51 3.58
CA LYS A 42 -1.14 4.93 2.35
C LYS A 42 -0.85 3.45 2.58
N THR A 43 -1.36 2.59 1.71
CA THR A 43 -1.27 1.13 1.86
C THR A 43 -0.87 0.46 0.55
N VAL A 44 0.08 -0.48 0.62
CA VAL A 44 0.40 -1.44 -0.44
C VAL A 44 -0.25 -2.78 -0.06
N LEU A 45 -1.13 -3.27 -0.92
CA LEU A 45 -1.71 -4.61 -0.86
C LEU A 45 -0.83 -5.57 -1.68
N THR A 46 -0.31 -6.63 -1.06
CA THR A 46 0.54 -7.63 -1.73
C THR A 46 0.05 -9.06 -1.49
N MET A 47 0.35 -10.01 -2.39
CA MET A 47 0.17 -11.44 -2.10
C MET A 47 1.31 -12.01 -1.24
N ASP A 48 2.39 -11.26 -1.02
CA ASP A 48 3.50 -11.69 -0.18
C ASP A 48 3.06 -11.96 1.26
N ARG A 49 3.72 -12.95 1.89
CA ARG A 49 3.57 -13.26 3.32
C ARG A 49 4.76 -12.75 4.15
N PHE A 50 5.76 -12.18 3.49
CA PHE A 50 7.01 -11.69 4.06
C PHE A 50 7.15 -10.21 3.72
N ASN A 51 8.01 -9.47 4.45
CA ASN A 51 8.19 -8.02 4.25
C ASN A 51 6.89 -7.20 4.39
N LEU A 52 5.97 -7.67 5.23
CA LEU A 52 4.79 -6.91 5.67
C LEU A 52 5.18 -5.94 6.79
N GLY A 53 4.37 -4.89 7.01
CA GLY A 53 4.60 -3.94 8.10
C GLY A 53 4.39 -2.49 7.68
N ASN A 54 5.23 -1.59 8.19
CA ASN A 54 5.21 -0.17 7.83
C ASN A 54 6.59 0.26 7.34
N PHE A 55 6.64 0.95 6.21
CA PHE A 55 7.87 1.50 5.64
C PHE A 55 7.61 2.96 5.29
N GLY A 56 8.27 3.89 5.98
CA GLY A 56 8.14 5.32 5.70
C GLY A 56 6.70 5.86 5.82
N GLY A 57 5.88 5.28 6.70
CA GLY A 57 4.46 5.64 6.83
C GLY A 57 3.52 4.88 5.90
N ILE A 58 4.05 4.16 4.90
CA ILE A 58 3.27 3.31 4.01
C ILE A 58 3.10 1.93 4.64
N ARG A 59 1.85 1.49 4.81
CA ARG A 59 1.53 0.17 5.33
C ARG A 59 1.64 -0.87 4.21
N VAL A 60 2.23 -2.03 4.48
CA VAL A 60 2.25 -3.17 3.57
C VAL A 60 1.51 -4.31 4.23
N VAL A 61 0.43 -4.76 3.60
CA VAL A 61 -0.43 -5.82 4.13
C VAL A 61 -0.64 -6.91 3.10
N ASN A 62 -0.83 -8.13 3.58
CA ASN A 62 -1.27 -9.21 2.70
C ASN A 62 -2.72 -8.95 2.27
N VAL A 63 -2.98 -9.01 0.96
CA VAL A 63 -4.29 -8.67 0.39
C VAL A 63 -5.39 -9.64 0.83
N ILE A 64 -5.06 -10.93 1.05
CA ILE A 64 -6.05 -11.92 1.50
C ILE A 64 -6.44 -11.65 2.95
N ASP A 65 -5.45 -11.38 3.81
CA ASP A 65 -5.73 -11.08 5.22
C ASP A 65 -6.53 -9.77 5.34
N TRP A 66 -6.20 -8.74 4.53
CA TRP A 66 -6.96 -7.50 4.43
C TRP A 66 -8.41 -7.72 3.98
N MET A 67 -8.64 -8.53 2.94
CA MET A 67 -10.00 -8.86 2.47
C MET A 67 -10.82 -9.62 3.51
N LEU A 68 -10.17 -10.39 4.37
CA LEU A 68 -10.82 -11.15 5.44
C LEU A 68 -10.95 -10.36 6.76
N GLY A 69 -10.45 -9.11 6.82
CA GLY A 69 -10.46 -8.28 8.01
C GLY A 69 -9.61 -8.83 9.16
N ARG A 70 -8.48 -9.48 8.85
CA ARG A 70 -7.57 -10.11 9.80
C ARG A 70 -6.33 -9.28 10.09
#